data_AF-A0AB72XMB9-F1
#
_entry.id   AF-A0AB72XMB9-F1
#
_cell.length_a   1.000
_cell.length_b   1.000
_cell.length_c   1.000
_cell.angle_alpha   90.00
_cell.angle_beta   90.00
_cell.angle_gamma   90.00
#
_symmetry.space_group_name_H-M   'P 1'
#
loop_
_entity.id
_entity.type
_entity.pdbx_description
1 polymer ?
#
loop_
_entity_poly.entity_id
_entity_poly.type
_entity_poly.pdbx_seq_one_letter_code
_entity_poly.pdbx_strand_id
1 'polypeptide(L)'
;MHIASVTSRCSRAGAEALRQGAQLAADARDTCRAGALLLRGSPCAIGWVAGWLSAEFPARVVTGHALSRISPRSIGRFGTSWAAQRADQILHAALVDAFGPDFRDLVWHPTGEQSEAARRSGLLNLPHIPGPHRRYAAQTSDIPYGPGGRENLLDIWRRPDLAPGRRAPVLIQVPGGAWTINGKRPQAYPLMSRMVELGWICVSINYSKSPRCTWPAHIVDVKRAIAWVRENIADYGGDPDFITITGGSAGAHLAALAALSANDPALQPGFESADTAVQAAAPYYGVYDLTNAENMHEMMMPFLEHFVMRSRYVDNPGLFKAASPISYVHSEAPPFFVLHGEKDPMVPSAQSRAFSAALRDAGAATVSYAELPNAHHAFDLAATVRSRMVAEAVSDFLGVIYGRRMGARKGSLALSSPPAS
;
A
#
# COMPACT_ATOMS: atom_id res chain seq x y z
N MET A 1 -19.09 0.13 -37.47
CA MET A 1 -20.27 0.79 -36.86
C MET A 1 -20.87 0.02 -35.67
N HIS A 2 -20.11 -0.84 -34.95
CA HIS A 2 -20.66 -1.70 -33.88
C HIS A 2 -20.13 -1.48 -32.45
N ILE A 3 -19.09 -0.65 -32.25
CA ILE A 3 -18.44 -0.45 -30.94
C ILE A 3 -19.21 0.56 -30.06
N ALA A 4 -19.87 1.56 -30.66
CA ALA A 4 -20.65 2.57 -29.93
C ALA A 4 -21.92 2.03 -29.23
N SER A 5 -22.38 0.80 -29.55
CA SER A 5 -23.62 0.24 -29.01
C SER A 5 -23.45 -0.56 -27.72
N VAL A 6 -22.21 -0.91 -27.34
CA VAL A 6 -21.91 -1.70 -26.15
C VAL A 6 -21.67 -0.78 -24.95
N THR A 7 -20.90 0.29 -25.13
CA THR A 7 -20.67 1.33 -24.11
C THR A 7 -21.96 2.03 -23.69
N SER A 8 -22.89 2.31 -24.63
CA SER A 8 -24.20 2.91 -24.30
C SER A 8 -25.20 1.95 -23.63
N ARG A 9 -24.94 0.64 -23.70
CA ARG A 9 -25.70 -0.39 -22.98
C ARG A 9 -25.14 -0.64 -21.58
N CYS A 10 -23.81 -0.60 -21.42
CA CYS A 10 -23.14 -0.66 -20.12
C CYS A 10 -23.45 0.57 -19.25
N SER A 11 -23.51 1.77 -19.81
CA SER A 11 -23.87 2.99 -19.07
C SER A 11 -25.33 2.99 -18.59
N ARG A 12 -26.26 2.47 -19.40
CA ARG A 12 -27.67 2.30 -19.00
C ARG A 12 -27.85 1.24 -17.93
N ALA A 13 -27.20 0.08 -18.05
CA ALA A 13 -27.25 -0.97 -17.05
C ALA A 13 -26.61 -0.53 -15.72
N GLY A 14 -25.52 0.25 -15.75
CA GLY A 14 -24.92 0.86 -14.56
C GLY A 14 -25.83 1.89 -13.88
N ALA A 15 -26.47 2.77 -14.66
CA ALA A 15 -27.41 3.76 -14.15
C ALA A 15 -28.72 3.14 -13.61
N GLU A 16 -29.11 1.97 -14.12
CA GLU A 16 -30.29 1.22 -13.66
C GLU A 16 -29.97 0.41 -12.40
N ALA A 17 -28.77 -0.16 -12.29
CA ALA A 17 -28.26 -0.78 -11.06
C ALA A 17 -28.06 0.22 -9.91
N LEU A 18 -27.64 1.46 -10.21
CA LEU A 18 -27.59 2.56 -9.24
C LEU A 18 -28.98 2.97 -8.74
N ARG A 19 -29.99 3.01 -9.62
CA ARG A 19 -31.38 3.31 -9.25
C ARG A 19 -32.02 2.18 -8.43
N GLN A 20 -31.76 0.92 -8.79
CA GLN A 20 -32.25 -0.23 -8.02
C GLN A 20 -31.53 -0.36 -6.67
N GLY A 21 -30.22 -0.07 -6.61
CA GLY A 21 -29.46 -0.01 -5.37
C GLY A 21 -29.95 1.09 -4.41
N ALA A 22 -30.38 2.23 -4.94
CA ALA A 22 -30.98 3.31 -4.15
C ALA A 22 -32.36 2.94 -3.57
N GLN A 23 -33.14 2.08 -4.24
CA GLN A 23 -34.44 1.61 -3.74
C GLN A 23 -34.33 0.49 -2.68
N LEU A 24 -33.21 -0.22 -2.61
CA LEU A 24 -32.95 -1.31 -1.64
C LEU A 24 -32.30 -0.82 -0.33
N ALA A 25 -31.98 0.47 -0.22
CA ALA A 25 -31.22 1.07 0.89
C ALA A 25 -32.09 1.42 2.12
N ALA A 26 -32.90 0.46 2.60
CA ALA A 26 -33.64 0.61 3.85
C ALA A 26 -32.99 -0.10 5.05
N ASP A 27 -32.04 -1.03 4.82
CA ASP A 27 -31.38 -1.77 5.91
C ASP A 27 -29.89 -2.09 5.61
N ALA A 28 -29.05 -1.99 6.64
CA ALA A 28 -27.58 -2.03 6.55
C ALA A 28 -27.03 -3.40 6.09
N ARG A 29 -27.80 -4.48 6.26
CA ARG A 29 -27.44 -5.82 5.75
C ARG A 29 -27.62 -5.92 4.23
N ASP A 30 -28.58 -5.20 3.67
CA ASP A 30 -28.86 -5.22 2.23
C ASP A 30 -27.90 -4.34 1.44
N THR A 31 -27.33 -3.30 2.05
CA THR A 31 -26.27 -2.48 1.45
C THR A 31 -24.96 -3.26 1.23
N CYS A 32 -24.55 -4.09 2.20
CA CYS A 32 -23.40 -4.99 2.06
C CYS A 32 -23.65 -6.09 1.01
N ARG A 33 -24.89 -6.58 0.89
CA ARG A 33 -25.28 -7.53 -0.15
C ARG A 33 -25.32 -6.89 -1.52
N ALA A 34 -25.82 -5.67 -1.66
CA ALA A 34 -25.83 -4.91 -2.91
C ALA A 34 -24.41 -4.59 -3.40
N GLY A 35 -23.50 -4.17 -2.49
CA GLY A 35 -22.08 -4.00 -2.82
C GLY A 35 -21.38 -5.29 -3.23
N ALA A 36 -21.68 -6.42 -2.57
CA ALA A 36 -21.14 -7.73 -2.92
C ALA A 36 -21.74 -8.30 -4.23
N LEU A 37 -23.01 -8.01 -4.54
CA LEU A 37 -23.68 -8.39 -5.78
C LEU A 37 -23.19 -7.57 -6.97
N LEU A 38 -22.95 -6.26 -6.79
CA LEU A 38 -22.28 -5.41 -7.77
C LEU A 38 -20.86 -5.93 -8.08
N LEU A 39 -20.14 -6.49 -7.11
CA LEU A 39 -18.80 -7.07 -7.33
C LEU A 39 -18.83 -8.49 -7.92
N ARG A 40 -19.82 -9.33 -7.58
CA ARG A 40 -19.93 -10.72 -8.07
C ARG A 40 -20.56 -10.84 -9.47
N GLY A 41 -21.38 -9.88 -9.87
CA GLY A 41 -21.99 -9.83 -11.20
C GLY A 41 -21.28 -8.90 -12.20
N SER A 42 -20.21 -8.21 -11.78
CA SER A 42 -19.55 -7.21 -12.63
C SER A 42 -18.65 -7.86 -13.68
N PRO A 43 -18.83 -7.52 -14.97
CA PRO A 43 -17.87 -7.79 -16.02
C PRO A 43 -16.45 -7.27 -15.68
N CYS A 44 -16.32 -6.33 -14.74
CA CYS A 44 -15.04 -5.84 -14.27
C CYS A 44 -14.29 -6.83 -13.37
N ALA A 45 -14.95 -7.73 -12.63
CA ALA A 45 -14.24 -8.72 -11.81
C ALA A 45 -13.69 -9.86 -12.69
N ILE A 46 -14.49 -10.36 -13.64
CA ILE A 46 -14.04 -11.33 -14.65
C ILE A 46 -13.03 -10.69 -15.60
N GLY A 47 -13.25 -9.43 -16.01
CA GLY A 47 -12.31 -8.63 -16.78
C GLY A 47 -11.03 -8.29 -16.02
N TRP A 48 -11.10 -8.11 -14.70
CA TRP A 48 -9.94 -7.96 -13.83
C TRP A 48 -9.15 -9.26 -13.74
N VAL A 49 -9.81 -10.43 -13.56
CA VAL A 49 -9.13 -11.74 -13.57
C VAL A 49 -8.53 -12.06 -14.95
N ALA A 50 -9.28 -11.85 -16.04
CA ALA A 50 -8.81 -12.11 -17.41
C ALA A 50 -7.71 -11.11 -17.84
N GLY A 51 -7.86 -9.85 -17.44
CA GLY A 51 -6.86 -8.81 -17.58
C GLY A 51 -5.60 -9.10 -16.77
N TRP A 52 -5.75 -9.56 -15.53
CA TRP A 52 -4.66 -10.00 -14.66
C TRP A 52 -3.92 -11.20 -15.25
N LEU A 53 -4.65 -12.20 -15.78
CA LEU A 53 -4.06 -13.33 -16.50
C LEU A 53 -3.30 -12.86 -17.75
N SER A 54 -3.84 -11.94 -18.55
CA SER A 54 -3.15 -11.42 -19.75
C SER A 54 -1.99 -10.45 -19.44
N ALA A 55 -1.96 -9.85 -18.25
CA ALA A 55 -0.84 -9.05 -17.76
C ALA A 55 0.30 -9.88 -17.16
N GLU A 56 0.01 -11.09 -16.69
CA GLU A 56 0.99 -12.04 -16.14
C GLU A 56 1.44 -13.07 -17.20
N PHE A 57 0.67 -13.27 -18.28
CA PHE A 57 0.94 -14.26 -19.34
C PHE A 57 0.80 -13.67 -20.77
N PRO A 58 1.71 -13.98 -21.72
CA PRO A 58 1.70 -13.41 -23.07
C PRO A 58 0.44 -13.80 -23.86
N ALA A 59 0.01 -12.96 -24.81
CA ALA A 59 -1.26 -13.12 -25.56
C ALA A 59 -1.47 -14.51 -26.21
N ARG A 60 -0.40 -15.11 -26.72
CA ARG A 60 -0.38 -16.47 -27.30
C ARG A 60 -0.76 -17.60 -26.32
N VAL A 61 -0.69 -17.33 -25.02
CA VAL A 61 -1.07 -18.23 -23.93
C VAL A 61 -2.56 -18.11 -23.62
N VAL A 62 -3.11 -16.91 -23.80
CA VAL A 62 -4.51 -16.57 -23.52
C VAL A 62 -5.43 -16.93 -24.69
N THR A 63 -4.94 -16.89 -25.93
CA THR A 63 -5.66 -17.39 -27.11
C THR A 63 -5.46 -18.90 -27.25
N GLY A 64 -6.48 -19.70 -26.93
CA GLY A 64 -6.46 -21.17 -26.82
C GLY A 64 -6.09 -21.99 -28.07
N HIS A 65 -5.39 -21.45 -29.07
CA HIS A 65 -4.95 -22.19 -30.26
C HIS A 65 -3.46 -22.58 -30.29
N ALA A 66 -2.61 -22.03 -29.41
CA ALA A 66 -1.19 -22.43 -29.35
C ALA A 66 -0.90 -23.56 -28.33
N LEU A 67 -1.89 -23.95 -27.52
CA LEU A 67 -1.74 -24.97 -26.46
C LEU A 67 -1.66 -26.42 -26.98
N SER A 68 -1.97 -26.67 -28.26
CA SER A 68 -1.91 -28.03 -28.82
C SER A 68 -0.48 -28.48 -29.20
N ARG A 69 0.51 -27.59 -29.21
CA ARG A 69 1.89 -27.92 -29.67
C ARG A 69 3.04 -27.51 -28.75
N ILE A 70 2.78 -26.85 -27.61
CA ILE A 70 3.83 -26.40 -26.69
C ILE A 70 3.47 -26.82 -25.27
N SER A 71 4.39 -27.49 -24.57
CA SER A 71 4.10 -28.03 -23.23
C SER A 71 3.71 -26.92 -22.23
N PRO A 72 2.76 -27.17 -21.31
CA PRO A 72 2.30 -26.21 -20.29
C PRO A 72 3.44 -25.63 -19.42
N ARG A 73 4.51 -26.40 -19.20
CA ARG A 73 5.66 -26.00 -18.37
C ARG A 73 6.54 -24.94 -19.04
N SER A 74 6.60 -24.93 -20.37
CA SER A 74 7.41 -23.98 -21.16
C SER A 74 6.74 -22.61 -21.25
N ILE A 75 5.42 -22.57 -21.41
CA ILE A 75 4.65 -21.34 -21.56
C ILE A 75 4.64 -20.49 -20.28
N GLY A 76 4.46 -21.13 -19.12
CA GLY A 76 4.46 -20.45 -17.82
C GLY A 76 5.82 -19.81 -17.47
N ARG A 77 6.93 -20.38 -17.95
CA ARG A 77 8.29 -19.85 -17.70
C ARG A 77 8.62 -18.61 -18.52
N PHE A 78 8.25 -18.57 -19.81
CA PHE A 78 8.57 -17.44 -20.70
C PHE A 78 7.69 -16.20 -20.45
N GLY A 79 6.44 -16.38 -20.03
CA GLY A 79 5.54 -15.27 -19.75
C GLY A 79 5.86 -14.53 -18.46
N THR A 80 6.04 -15.32 -17.40
CA THR A 80 6.46 -14.81 -16.10
C THR A 80 7.84 -14.16 -16.16
N SER A 81 8.77 -14.68 -16.98
CA SER A 81 10.10 -14.08 -17.13
C SER A 81 10.07 -12.70 -17.80
N TRP A 82 9.19 -12.45 -18.78
CA TRP A 82 9.15 -11.17 -19.49
C TRP A 82 8.49 -10.05 -18.68
N ALA A 83 7.34 -10.33 -18.06
CA ALA A 83 6.68 -9.38 -17.17
C ALA A 83 7.53 -9.08 -15.92
N ALA A 84 8.24 -10.10 -15.39
CA ALA A 84 9.19 -9.94 -14.31
C ALA A 84 10.40 -9.08 -14.71
N GLN A 85 11.05 -9.38 -15.84
CA GLN A 85 12.19 -8.61 -16.33
C GLN A 85 11.86 -7.13 -16.53
N ARG A 86 10.68 -6.82 -17.06
CA ARG A 86 10.28 -5.42 -17.29
C ARG A 86 9.91 -4.70 -15.99
N ALA A 87 9.29 -5.40 -15.03
CA ALA A 87 9.05 -4.85 -13.69
C ALA A 87 10.38 -4.58 -12.96
N ASP A 88 11.35 -5.49 -13.05
CA ASP A 88 12.70 -5.33 -12.47
C ASP A 88 13.37 -4.06 -12.96
N GLN A 89 13.37 -3.85 -14.28
CA GLN A 89 14.03 -2.72 -14.92
C GLN A 89 13.44 -1.40 -14.45
N ILE A 90 12.10 -1.30 -14.37
CA ILE A 90 11.43 -0.08 -13.93
C ILE A 90 11.68 0.18 -12.44
N LEU A 91 11.61 -0.85 -11.59
CA LEU A 91 11.88 -0.73 -10.16
C LEU A 91 13.33 -0.35 -9.89
N HIS A 92 14.28 -1.00 -10.56
CA HIS A 92 15.70 -0.70 -10.46
C HIS A 92 15.99 0.72 -10.95
N ALA A 93 15.45 1.13 -12.10
CA ALA A 93 15.61 2.48 -12.61
C ALA A 93 15.07 3.55 -11.65
N ALA A 94 13.93 3.29 -11.00
CA ALA A 94 13.37 4.21 -10.01
C ALA A 94 14.28 4.37 -8.76
N LEU A 95 14.91 3.28 -8.31
CA LEU A 95 15.86 3.34 -7.20
C LEU A 95 17.20 3.99 -7.58
N VAL A 96 17.67 3.75 -8.81
CA VAL A 96 18.87 4.41 -9.36
C VAL A 96 18.64 5.91 -9.53
N ASP A 97 17.46 6.34 -9.99
CA ASP A 97 17.09 7.75 -10.06
C ASP A 97 17.12 8.42 -8.67
N ALA A 98 16.61 7.73 -7.65
CA ALA A 98 16.53 8.26 -6.30
C ALA A 98 17.87 8.25 -5.52
N PHE A 99 18.73 7.26 -5.76
CA PHE A 99 19.89 6.98 -4.89
C PHE A 99 21.22 6.78 -5.62
N GLY A 100 21.22 6.74 -6.95
CA GLY A 100 22.40 6.44 -7.77
C GLY A 100 22.57 4.95 -8.10
N PRO A 101 23.49 4.61 -9.03
CA PRO A 101 23.68 3.23 -9.52
C PRO A 101 24.10 2.25 -8.43
N ASP A 102 24.81 2.73 -7.42
CA ASP A 102 25.38 1.93 -6.33
C ASP A 102 24.45 1.87 -5.10
N PHE A 103 23.15 2.17 -5.25
CA PHE A 103 22.22 2.22 -4.12
C PHE A 103 22.18 0.93 -3.30
N ARG A 104 22.48 -0.22 -3.92
CA ARG A 104 22.51 -1.53 -3.25
C ARG A 104 23.57 -1.60 -2.15
N ASP A 105 24.66 -0.85 -2.28
CA ASP A 105 25.69 -0.76 -1.25
C ASP A 105 25.23 0.07 -0.04
N LEU A 106 24.20 0.90 -0.23
CA LEU A 106 23.56 1.68 0.83
C LEU A 106 22.45 0.90 1.56
N VAL A 107 21.99 -0.23 1.00
CA VAL A 107 20.90 -1.02 1.59
C VAL A 107 21.38 -1.70 2.86
N TRP A 108 20.73 -1.39 3.98
CA TRP A 108 20.99 -2.05 5.25
C TRP A 108 19.72 -2.55 5.91
N HIS A 109 19.73 -3.81 6.34
CA HIS A 109 18.67 -4.45 7.11
C HIS A 109 19.24 -5.10 8.38
N PRO A 110 18.46 -5.18 9.47
CA PRO A 110 18.92 -5.76 10.74
C PRO A 110 19.50 -7.19 10.65
N THR A 111 19.09 -8.00 9.67
CA THR A 111 19.55 -9.40 9.53
C THR A 111 20.78 -9.58 8.63
N GLY A 112 21.36 -8.49 8.11
CA GLY A 112 22.45 -8.51 7.12
C GLY A 112 23.75 -9.21 7.57
N GLU A 113 24.01 -9.34 8.87
CA GLU A 113 25.25 -9.96 9.38
C GLU A 113 25.13 -11.43 9.83
N GLN A 114 23.92 -12.01 9.98
CA GLN A 114 23.78 -13.30 10.69
C GLN A 114 22.82 -14.34 10.07
N SER A 115 22.20 -14.09 8.91
CA SER A 115 21.09 -14.96 8.45
C SER A 115 21.45 -15.96 7.34
N GLU A 116 22.43 -16.85 7.58
CA GLU A 116 22.55 -18.08 6.79
C GLU A 116 21.34 -19.02 7.01
N ALA A 117 20.67 -18.93 8.18
CA ALA A 117 19.54 -19.79 8.53
C ALA A 117 18.26 -19.53 7.70
N ALA A 118 18.05 -18.32 7.17
CA ALA A 118 16.85 -17.98 6.41
C ALA A 118 16.89 -18.44 4.94
N ARG A 119 18.05 -18.80 4.40
CA ARG A 119 18.23 -19.21 3.00
C ARG A 119 17.66 -20.62 2.67
N ARG A 120 17.09 -21.34 3.64
CA ARG A 120 16.62 -22.74 3.47
C ARG A 120 15.11 -22.92 3.26
N SER A 121 14.38 -21.95 2.74
CA SER A 121 13.03 -22.21 2.23
C SER A 121 13.06 -22.50 0.73
N GLY A 122 13.50 -23.71 0.40
CA GLY A 122 13.55 -24.22 -0.97
C GLY A 122 12.16 -24.35 -1.62
N LEU A 123 12.19 -24.36 -2.95
CA LEU A 123 11.11 -24.31 -3.94
C LEU A 123 10.17 -25.55 -3.97
N LEU A 124 9.83 -26.14 -2.83
CA LEU A 124 9.00 -27.35 -2.74
C LEU A 124 7.79 -27.12 -1.84
N ASN A 125 6.60 -27.20 -2.46
CA ASN A 125 5.29 -27.24 -1.81
C ASN A 125 5.26 -28.36 -0.74
N LEU A 126 5.40 -27.98 0.53
CA LEU A 126 5.02 -28.82 1.67
C LEU A 126 3.61 -28.42 2.13
N PRO A 127 2.64 -29.34 2.17
CA PRO A 127 1.22 -29.05 2.44
C PRO A 127 0.91 -28.62 3.90
N HIS A 128 1.92 -28.35 4.73
CA HIS A 128 1.78 -28.05 6.16
C HIS A 128 2.43 -26.75 6.63
N ILE A 129 2.91 -25.87 5.75
CA ILE A 129 3.44 -24.57 6.16
C ILE A 129 2.25 -23.64 6.50
N PRO A 130 2.12 -23.14 7.75
CA PRO A 130 1.09 -22.17 8.10
C PRO A 130 1.20 -20.93 7.22
N GLY A 131 0.07 -20.38 6.77
CA GLY A 131 0.06 -19.12 6.02
C GLY A 131 0.81 -18.00 6.76
N PRO A 132 1.34 -17.00 6.05
CA PRO A 132 2.31 -16.03 6.60
C PRO A 132 1.79 -15.29 7.84
N HIS A 133 0.49 -14.98 7.92
CA HIS A 133 -0.12 -14.41 9.12
C HIS A 133 0.00 -15.33 10.35
N ARG A 134 -0.33 -16.63 10.20
CA ARG A 134 -0.16 -17.60 11.29
C ARG A 134 1.30 -17.75 11.70
N ARG A 135 2.23 -17.54 10.77
CA ARG A 135 3.66 -17.64 11.04
C ARG A 135 4.21 -16.43 11.81
N TYR A 136 3.78 -15.21 11.46
CA TYR A 136 4.42 -13.99 11.93
C TYR A 136 3.60 -13.17 12.93
N ALA A 137 2.28 -13.37 13.00
CA ALA A 137 1.39 -12.53 13.81
C ALA A 137 0.43 -13.29 14.73
N ALA A 138 0.46 -14.63 14.73
CA ALA A 138 -0.50 -15.44 15.49
C ALA A 138 -0.57 -15.11 17.00
N GLN A 139 0.55 -14.71 17.60
CA GLN A 139 0.65 -14.42 19.04
C GLN A 139 0.43 -12.93 19.39
N THR A 140 0.35 -12.07 18.37
CA THR A 140 0.33 -10.61 18.52
C THR A 140 -0.72 -10.03 17.59
N SER A 141 -1.93 -10.58 17.69
CA SER A 141 -3.08 -10.22 16.86
C SER A 141 -4.17 -9.52 17.67
N ASP A 142 -4.95 -8.70 16.98
CA ASP A 142 -6.15 -8.04 17.52
C ASP A 142 -5.87 -7.17 18.76
N ILE A 143 -4.74 -6.47 18.76
CA ILE A 143 -4.33 -5.52 19.80
C ILE A 143 -5.09 -4.20 19.60
N PRO A 144 -5.77 -3.65 20.62
CA PRO A 144 -6.47 -2.38 20.50
C PRO A 144 -5.48 -1.20 20.51
N TYR A 145 -5.70 -0.23 19.61
CA TYR A 145 -4.93 1.02 19.57
C TYR A 145 -5.80 2.28 19.76
N GLY A 146 -7.12 2.14 19.88
CA GLY A 146 -8.03 3.27 19.97
C GLY A 146 -9.48 2.89 20.31
N PRO A 147 -10.37 3.89 20.45
CA PRO A 147 -11.73 3.70 20.95
C PRO A 147 -12.71 3.10 19.93
N GLY A 148 -12.34 2.97 18.65
CA GLY A 148 -13.18 2.44 17.56
C GLY A 148 -13.49 0.95 17.62
N GLY A 149 -13.23 0.28 18.76
CA GLY A 149 -13.47 -1.14 18.95
C GLY A 149 -12.76 -1.99 17.89
N ARG A 150 -13.52 -2.81 17.15
CA ARG A 150 -12.97 -3.70 16.11
C ARG A 150 -12.27 -2.96 14.97
N GLU A 151 -12.63 -1.71 14.73
CA GLU A 151 -11.99 -0.88 13.70
C GLU A 151 -10.68 -0.26 14.17
N ASN A 152 -10.40 -0.27 15.49
CA ASN A 152 -9.11 0.17 16.03
C ASN A 152 -8.31 -1.00 16.62
N LEU A 153 -8.21 -2.07 15.83
CA LEU A 153 -7.37 -3.23 16.13
C LEU A 153 -6.20 -3.33 15.15
N LEU A 154 -5.04 -3.75 15.64
CA LEU A 154 -3.85 -4.03 14.84
C LEU A 154 -3.29 -5.43 15.08
N ASP A 155 -2.49 -5.91 14.14
CA ASP A 155 -1.67 -7.11 14.26
C ASP A 155 -0.19 -6.72 14.12
N ILE A 156 0.66 -7.24 14.99
CA ILE A 156 2.11 -7.07 14.91
C ILE A 156 2.70 -8.34 14.29
N TRP A 157 3.41 -8.17 13.19
CA TRP A 157 4.12 -9.20 12.47
C TRP A 157 5.60 -9.10 12.81
N ARG A 158 6.14 -10.16 13.40
CA ARG A 158 7.56 -10.22 13.79
C ARG A 158 8.07 -11.65 13.67
N ARG A 159 9.38 -11.79 13.60
CA ARG A 159 9.98 -13.12 13.72
C ARG A 159 9.85 -13.62 15.17
N PRO A 160 9.57 -14.91 15.39
CA PRO A 160 9.51 -15.48 16.74
C PRO A 160 10.82 -15.35 17.53
N ASP A 161 11.96 -15.30 16.83
CA ASP A 161 13.30 -15.18 17.40
C ASP A 161 13.79 -13.73 17.55
N LEU A 162 12.93 -12.74 17.30
CA LEU A 162 13.26 -11.35 17.56
C LEU A 162 13.22 -11.08 19.06
N ALA A 163 14.41 -10.97 19.68
CA ALA A 163 14.54 -10.66 21.09
C ALA A 163 13.97 -9.26 21.43
N PRO A 164 13.34 -9.08 22.60
CA PRO A 164 13.01 -7.76 23.13
C PRO A 164 14.25 -6.84 23.17
N GLY A 165 14.05 -5.53 22.96
CA GLY A 165 15.14 -4.54 23.00
C GLY A 165 16.01 -4.44 21.74
N ARG A 166 15.76 -5.24 20.70
CA ARG A 166 16.49 -5.17 19.41
C ARG A 166 16.33 -3.83 18.66
N ARG A 167 15.29 -3.04 18.99
CA ARG A 167 14.93 -1.79 18.31
C ARG A 167 14.91 -1.97 16.78
N ALA A 168 14.08 -2.90 16.31
CA ALA A 168 13.91 -3.19 14.89
C ALA A 168 13.10 -2.09 14.18
N PRO A 169 13.48 -1.67 12.96
CA PRO A 169 12.71 -0.70 12.19
C PRO A 169 11.27 -1.21 11.94
N VAL A 170 10.32 -0.28 11.93
CA VAL A 170 8.88 -0.59 11.90
C VAL A 170 8.25 -0.17 10.58
N LEU A 171 7.41 -1.03 10.00
CA LEU A 171 6.59 -0.76 8.82
C LEU A 171 5.10 -0.89 9.17
N ILE A 172 4.37 0.22 9.16
CA ILE A 172 2.91 0.23 9.31
C ILE A 172 2.26 -0.01 7.95
N GLN A 173 1.33 -0.96 7.87
CA GLN A 173 0.53 -1.25 6.69
C GLN A 173 -0.92 -0.80 6.89
N VAL A 174 -1.38 0.09 6.00
CA VAL A 174 -2.76 0.57 5.94
C VAL A 174 -3.51 -0.15 4.80
N PRO A 175 -4.57 -0.93 5.09
CA PRO A 175 -5.27 -1.68 4.06
C PRO A 175 -6.06 -0.78 3.10
N GLY A 176 -6.08 -1.16 1.82
CA GLY A 176 -7.01 -0.59 0.85
C GLY A 176 -8.43 -1.12 1.02
N GLY A 177 -9.35 -0.69 0.17
CA GLY A 177 -10.75 -1.11 0.24
C GLY A 177 -11.73 0.05 0.11
N ALA A 178 -11.41 1.04 -0.72
CA ALA A 178 -12.25 2.20 -1.00
C ALA A 178 -12.85 2.83 0.27
N TRP A 179 -12.05 2.92 1.36
CA TRP A 179 -12.43 3.44 2.69
C TRP A 179 -13.64 2.77 3.38
N THR A 180 -14.21 1.72 2.77
CA THR A 180 -15.51 1.14 3.12
C THR A 180 -15.41 -0.33 3.49
N ILE A 181 -14.41 -1.05 2.95
CA ILE A 181 -14.27 -2.49 3.11
C ILE A 181 -12.83 -2.91 3.47
N ASN A 182 -12.64 -4.21 3.65
CA ASN A 182 -11.41 -4.89 4.07
C ASN A 182 -10.99 -4.59 5.52
N GLY A 183 -9.77 -4.98 5.87
CA GLY A 183 -9.16 -4.76 7.17
C GLY A 183 -7.71 -5.22 7.12
N LYS A 184 -7.08 -5.37 8.29
CA LYS A 184 -5.67 -5.73 8.47
C LYS A 184 -5.21 -7.07 7.86
N ARG A 185 -6.12 -7.83 7.22
CA ARG A 185 -5.84 -9.10 6.55
C ARG A 185 -6.67 -9.20 5.25
N PRO A 186 -6.16 -9.77 4.14
CA PRO A 186 -4.82 -10.33 3.92
C PRO A 186 -3.88 -9.46 3.03
N GLN A 187 -4.08 -8.14 2.97
CA GLN A 187 -3.32 -7.28 2.04
C GLN A 187 -1.83 -7.13 2.42
N ALA A 188 -0.98 -6.86 1.42
CA ALA A 188 0.46 -6.63 1.54
C ALA A 188 1.28 -7.79 2.15
N TYR A 189 0.75 -9.01 2.19
CA TYR A 189 1.47 -10.16 2.74
C TYR A 189 2.83 -10.43 2.08
N PRO A 190 3.03 -10.27 0.74
CA PRO A 190 4.35 -10.40 0.14
C PRO A 190 5.37 -9.42 0.74
N LEU A 191 5.02 -8.13 0.83
CA LEU A 191 5.88 -7.09 1.41
C LEU A 191 6.14 -7.36 2.91
N MET A 192 5.09 -7.54 3.69
CA MET A 192 5.23 -7.73 5.15
C MET A 192 6.06 -8.98 5.48
N SER A 193 5.86 -10.09 4.76
CA SER A 193 6.66 -11.30 4.98
C SER A 193 8.13 -11.05 4.68
N ARG A 194 8.43 -10.36 3.56
CA ARG A 194 9.81 -10.01 3.18
C ARG A 194 10.47 -9.11 4.23
N MET A 195 9.78 -8.07 4.67
CA MET A 195 10.29 -7.13 5.67
C MET A 195 10.56 -7.81 7.02
N VAL A 196 9.64 -8.68 7.48
CA VAL A 196 9.85 -9.48 8.69
C VAL A 196 11.06 -10.41 8.56
N GLU A 197 11.26 -11.04 7.40
CA GLU A 197 12.43 -11.88 7.14
C GLU A 197 13.74 -11.07 7.15
N LEU A 198 13.69 -9.81 6.72
CA LEU A 198 14.77 -8.83 6.83
C LEU A 198 14.96 -8.27 8.25
N GLY A 199 14.17 -8.72 9.23
CA GLY A 199 14.29 -8.34 10.64
C GLY A 199 13.54 -7.07 11.02
N TRP A 200 12.64 -6.59 10.16
CA TRP A 200 11.72 -5.50 10.50
C TRP A 200 10.53 -6.02 11.31
N ILE A 201 9.85 -5.12 12.00
CA ILE A 201 8.51 -5.38 12.54
C ILE A 201 7.49 -4.72 11.61
N CYS A 202 6.48 -5.47 11.19
CA CYS A 202 5.36 -4.89 10.44
C CYS A 202 4.11 -4.79 11.32
N VAL A 203 3.35 -3.72 11.20
CA VAL A 203 2.11 -3.49 11.97
C VAL A 203 0.97 -3.29 10.98
N SER A 204 0.05 -4.24 10.88
CA SER A 204 -1.12 -4.14 10.01
C SER A 204 -2.34 -3.66 10.80
N ILE A 205 -2.96 -2.57 10.37
CA ILE A 205 -4.01 -1.89 11.14
C ILE A 205 -5.39 -2.02 10.50
N ASN A 206 -6.45 -2.03 11.30
CA ASN A 206 -7.78 -1.62 10.85
C ASN A 206 -7.89 -0.09 10.90
N TYR A 207 -8.99 0.46 10.37
CA TYR A 207 -9.42 1.85 10.60
C TYR A 207 -10.94 1.94 10.37
N SER A 208 -11.58 2.98 10.91
CA SER A 208 -13.02 3.25 10.78
C SER A 208 -13.49 3.29 9.32
N LYS A 209 -14.62 2.65 9.02
CA LYS A 209 -15.10 2.47 7.64
C LYS A 209 -16.34 3.28 7.32
N SER A 210 -16.37 3.77 6.09
CA SER A 210 -17.56 4.34 5.48
C SER A 210 -18.57 3.26 5.07
N PRO A 211 -19.87 3.59 5.00
CA PRO A 211 -20.48 4.90 5.27
C PRO A 211 -20.84 5.12 6.74
N ARG A 212 -20.51 4.17 7.64
CA ARG A 212 -20.82 4.30 9.08
C ARG A 212 -20.00 5.41 9.73
N CYS A 213 -18.73 5.52 9.34
CA CYS A 213 -17.83 6.60 9.72
C CYS A 213 -17.50 7.41 8.46
N THR A 214 -17.51 8.73 8.56
CA THR A 214 -17.18 9.63 7.44
C THR A 214 -15.80 10.23 7.64
N TRP A 215 -15.27 10.83 6.58
CA TRP A 215 -14.11 11.71 6.70
C TRP A 215 -14.30 12.72 7.84
N PRO A 216 -13.28 13.00 8.68
CA PRO A 216 -11.90 12.51 8.65
C PRO A 216 -11.61 11.26 9.49
N ALA A 217 -12.60 10.49 9.94
CA ALA A 217 -12.38 9.38 10.88
C ALA A 217 -11.28 8.39 10.47
N HIS A 218 -11.16 8.11 9.17
CA HIS A 218 -10.16 7.20 8.60
C HIS A 218 -8.73 7.67 8.86
N ILE A 219 -8.41 8.93 8.57
CA ILE A 219 -7.06 9.48 8.76
C ILE A 219 -6.74 9.65 10.24
N VAL A 220 -7.73 10.05 11.04
CA VAL A 220 -7.60 10.16 12.50
C VAL A 220 -7.21 8.81 13.10
N ASP A 221 -7.80 7.71 12.64
CA ASP A 221 -7.46 6.38 13.10
C ASP A 221 -6.06 5.92 12.67
N VAL A 222 -5.62 6.26 11.44
CA VAL A 222 -4.26 5.96 10.98
C VAL A 222 -3.23 6.72 11.82
N LYS A 223 -3.44 8.02 12.07
CA LYS A 223 -2.55 8.82 12.92
C LYS A 223 -2.54 8.31 14.36
N ARG A 224 -3.68 7.88 14.89
CA ARG A 224 -3.75 7.24 16.22
C ARG A 224 -2.98 5.94 16.27
N ALA A 225 -3.01 5.14 15.21
CA ALA A 225 -2.21 3.92 15.14
C ALA A 225 -0.70 4.23 15.11
N ILE A 226 -0.27 5.29 14.40
CA ILE A 226 1.13 5.75 14.44
C ILE A 226 1.53 6.16 15.86
N ALA A 227 0.70 6.94 16.54
CA ALA A 227 0.94 7.34 17.93
C ALA A 227 1.06 6.12 18.86
N TRP A 228 0.15 5.16 18.74
CA TRP A 228 0.19 3.92 19.51
C TRP A 228 1.47 3.12 19.24
N VAL A 229 1.88 3.00 17.96
CA VAL A 229 3.12 2.31 17.60
C VAL A 229 4.32 3.02 18.24
N ARG A 230 4.39 4.34 18.20
CA ARG A 230 5.50 5.08 18.84
C ARG A 230 5.57 4.84 20.35
N GLU A 231 4.43 4.77 21.02
CA GLU A 231 4.38 4.58 22.47
C GLU A 231 4.64 3.12 22.89
N ASN A 232 4.23 2.13 22.09
CA ASN A 232 4.13 0.74 22.55
C ASN A 232 5.04 -0.25 21.80
N ILE A 233 5.55 0.08 20.60
CA ILE A 233 6.21 -0.92 19.75
C ILE A 233 7.53 -1.45 20.32
N ALA A 234 8.15 -0.70 21.25
CA ALA A 234 9.35 -1.12 21.94
C ALA A 234 9.17 -2.45 22.70
N ASP A 235 8.00 -2.66 23.32
CA ASP A 235 7.65 -3.89 24.05
C ASP A 235 7.56 -5.11 23.12
N TYR A 236 7.37 -4.87 21.83
CA TYR A 236 7.33 -5.89 20.79
C TYR A 236 8.66 -6.02 20.03
N GLY A 237 9.69 -5.26 20.43
CA GLY A 237 11.04 -5.28 19.87
C GLY A 237 11.31 -4.23 18.79
N GLY A 238 10.38 -3.30 18.54
CA GLY A 238 10.49 -2.27 17.51
C GLY A 238 11.24 -1.02 17.96
N ASP A 239 11.73 -0.23 17.01
CA ASP A 239 12.30 1.10 17.24
C ASP A 239 11.19 2.16 17.10
N PRO A 240 10.77 2.81 18.20
CA PRO A 240 9.77 3.89 18.12
C PRO A 240 10.30 5.14 17.38
N ASP A 241 11.61 5.25 17.17
CA ASP A 241 12.24 6.37 16.43
C ASP A 241 12.36 6.09 14.92
N PHE A 242 11.97 4.90 14.45
CA PHE A 242 12.05 4.53 13.04
C PHE A 242 10.81 3.76 12.59
N ILE A 243 9.77 4.52 12.26
CA ILE A 243 8.46 4.10 11.79
C ILE A 243 8.30 4.54 10.33
N THR A 244 7.95 3.60 9.47
CA THR A 244 7.64 3.83 8.04
C THR A 244 6.23 3.39 7.76
N ILE A 245 5.63 3.86 6.66
CA ILE A 245 4.22 3.56 6.35
C ILE A 245 4.03 3.14 4.89
N THR A 246 3.13 2.19 4.67
CA THR A 246 2.71 1.72 3.36
C THR A 246 1.20 1.54 3.33
N GLY A 247 0.65 1.45 2.14
CA GLY A 247 -0.78 1.19 1.94
C GLY A 247 -1.08 0.96 0.48
N GLY A 248 -2.23 0.32 0.19
CA GLY A 248 -2.72 0.13 -1.16
C GLY A 248 -4.03 0.88 -1.40
N SER A 249 -4.22 1.50 -2.56
CA SER A 249 -5.48 2.17 -2.94
C SER A 249 -5.91 3.22 -1.90
N ALA A 250 -7.10 3.10 -1.30
CA ALA A 250 -7.53 3.93 -0.17
C ALA A 250 -6.53 3.97 1.01
N GLY A 251 -5.82 2.86 1.27
CA GLY A 251 -4.76 2.82 2.28
C GLY A 251 -3.51 3.59 1.85
N ALA A 252 -3.20 3.64 0.56
CA ALA A 252 -2.11 4.45 0.01
C ALA A 252 -2.42 5.95 0.10
N HIS A 253 -3.68 6.32 -0.12
CA HIS A 253 -4.19 7.67 0.14
C HIS A 253 -3.96 8.07 1.60
N LEU A 254 -4.40 7.26 2.56
CA LEU A 254 -4.24 7.54 3.99
C LEU A 254 -2.77 7.53 4.44
N ALA A 255 -1.97 6.59 3.93
CA ALA A 255 -0.55 6.50 4.23
C ALA A 255 0.22 7.74 3.74
N ALA A 256 -0.05 8.19 2.50
CA ALA A 256 0.57 9.38 1.95
C ALA A 256 0.16 10.64 2.69
N LEU A 257 -1.13 10.77 3.03
CA LEU A 257 -1.61 11.90 3.81
C LEU A 257 -0.98 11.94 5.19
N ALA A 258 -0.99 10.82 5.93
CA ALA A 258 -0.40 10.75 7.26
C ALA A 258 1.09 11.13 7.27
N ALA A 259 1.82 10.72 6.24
CA ALA A 259 3.24 11.05 6.08
C ALA A 259 3.51 12.52 5.77
N LEU A 260 2.60 13.20 5.06
CA LEU A 260 2.74 14.62 4.70
C LEU A 260 2.10 15.59 5.72
N SER A 261 1.22 15.09 6.58
CA SER A 261 0.51 15.89 7.58
C SER A 261 0.96 15.56 9.00
N ALA A 262 2.24 15.25 9.20
CA ALA A 262 2.76 14.91 10.52
C ALA A 262 2.39 16.00 11.53
N ASN A 263 1.83 15.60 12.67
CA ASN A 263 1.47 16.48 13.79
C ASN A 263 0.44 17.57 13.49
N ASP A 264 -0.22 17.55 12.32
CA ASP A 264 -1.34 18.44 12.02
C ASP A 264 -2.51 18.19 13.00
N PRO A 265 -2.85 19.14 13.89
CA PRO A 265 -3.88 18.97 14.92
C PRO A 265 -5.28 18.79 14.32
N ALA A 266 -5.55 19.35 13.14
CA ALA A 266 -6.86 19.20 12.48
C ALA A 266 -7.13 17.75 12.07
N LEU A 267 -6.09 16.93 11.92
CA LEU A 267 -6.18 15.53 11.52
C LEU A 267 -5.91 14.55 12.68
N GLN A 268 -5.73 15.03 13.91
CA GLN A 268 -5.57 14.19 15.12
C GLN A 268 -6.33 14.71 16.36
N PRO A 269 -7.64 15.02 16.22
CA PRO A 269 -8.43 15.51 17.33
C PRO A 269 -8.44 14.52 18.51
N GLY A 270 -8.19 15.05 19.71
CA GLY A 270 -8.14 14.31 20.97
C GLY A 270 -6.80 13.66 21.30
N PHE A 271 -5.77 13.85 20.46
CA PHE A 271 -4.38 13.42 20.71
C PHE A 271 -3.38 14.35 19.99
N GLU A 272 -3.66 15.66 20.05
CA GLU A 272 -2.94 16.73 19.34
C GLU A 272 -1.45 16.81 19.70
N SER A 273 -1.05 16.39 20.90
CA SER A 273 0.34 16.39 21.35
C SER A 273 1.14 15.16 20.90
N ALA A 274 0.50 14.14 20.33
CA ALA A 274 1.18 12.91 19.94
C ALA A 274 2.02 13.13 18.67
N ASP A 275 3.25 12.61 18.68
CA ASP A 275 4.11 12.60 17.51
C ASP A 275 3.67 11.53 16.51
N THR A 276 3.29 11.96 15.31
CA THR A 276 2.80 11.13 14.21
C THR A 276 3.71 11.17 12.98
N ALA A 277 4.94 11.70 13.12
CA ALA A 277 5.92 11.73 12.03
C ALA A 277 6.45 10.34 11.65
N VAL A 278 6.52 10.05 10.35
CA VAL A 278 7.10 8.79 9.83
C VAL A 278 8.35 9.09 9.01
N GLN A 279 9.28 8.14 8.98
CA GLN A 279 10.60 8.29 8.36
C GLN A 279 10.59 7.99 6.86
N ALA A 280 9.56 7.33 6.34
CA ALA A 280 9.38 7.04 4.92
C ALA A 280 7.95 6.57 4.60
N ALA A 281 7.52 6.74 3.35
CA ALA A 281 6.26 6.22 2.84
C ALA A 281 6.41 5.46 1.51
N ALA A 282 5.75 4.30 1.38
CA ALA A 282 5.72 3.52 0.14
C ALA A 282 4.27 3.24 -0.33
N PRO A 283 3.53 4.24 -0.81
CA PRO A 283 2.13 4.07 -1.22
C PRO A 283 1.98 3.35 -2.57
N TYR A 284 1.03 2.40 -2.64
CA TYR A 284 0.69 1.62 -3.84
C TYR A 284 -0.64 2.08 -4.44
N TYR A 285 -0.61 2.53 -5.70
CA TYR A 285 -1.77 2.86 -6.55
C TYR A 285 -2.85 3.70 -5.84
N GLY A 286 -2.41 4.71 -5.09
CA GLY A 286 -3.27 5.58 -4.29
C GLY A 286 -3.96 6.67 -5.11
N VAL A 287 -4.93 7.32 -4.47
CA VAL A 287 -5.53 8.57 -4.95
C VAL A 287 -4.94 9.71 -4.11
N TYR A 288 -4.40 10.73 -4.75
CA TYR A 288 -3.62 11.78 -4.07
C TYR A 288 -4.22 13.18 -4.24
N ASP A 289 -5.02 13.38 -5.29
CA ASP A 289 -5.80 14.57 -5.54
C ASP A 289 -7.28 14.21 -5.64
N LEU A 290 -8.05 14.54 -4.59
CA LEU A 290 -9.50 14.35 -4.52
C LEU A 290 -10.29 15.54 -5.11
N THR A 291 -9.61 16.52 -5.69
CA THR A 291 -10.23 17.74 -6.24
C THR A 291 -10.25 17.77 -7.78
N ASN A 292 -9.42 16.95 -8.43
CA ASN A 292 -9.34 16.87 -9.88
C ASN A 292 -10.15 15.69 -10.44
N ALA A 293 -11.40 15.95 -10.81
CA ALA A 293 -12.30 14.94 -11.39
C ALA A 293 -11.84 14.44 -12.78
N GLU A 294 -11.07 15.22 -13.53
CA GLU A 294 -10.52 14.79 -14.83
C GLU A 294 -9.45 13.72 -14.68
N ASN A 295 -8.75 13.71 -13.54
CA ASN A 295 -7.76 12.71 -13.16
C ASN A 295 -8.34 11.61 -12.26
N MET A 296 -9.62 11.28 -12.45
CA MET A 296 -10.30 10.22 -11.72
C MET A 296 -11.15 9.36 -12.64
N HIS A 297 -11.42 8.13 -12.21
CA HIS A 297 -12.49 7.34 -12.79
C HIS A 297 -13.85 8.04 -12.54
N GLU A 298 -14.74 8.03 -13.53
CA GLU A 298 -16.03 8.76 -13.49
C GLU A 298 -16.91 8.44 -12.26
N MET A 299 -16.82 7.19 -11.77
CA MET A 299 -17.54 6.73 -10.58
C MET A 299 -16.90 7.15 -9.25
N MET A 300 -15.67 7.65 -9.24
CA MET A 300 -14.94 7.97 -8.00
C MET A 300 -15.57 9.14 -7.25
N MET A 301 -15.84 10.26 -7.94
CA MET A 301 -16.39 11.45 -7.27
C MET A 301 -17.77 11.19 -6.66
N PRO A 302 -18.76 10.61 -7.39
CA PRO A 302 -20.04 10.24 -6.78
C PRO A 302 -19.89 9.29 -5.58
N PHE A 303 -18.93 8.36 -5.65
CA PHE A 303 -18.66 7.44 -4.55
C PHE A 303 -18.11 8.17 -3.31
N LEU A 304 -17.14 9.06 -3.49
CA LEU A 304 -16.58 9.88 -2.41
C LEU A 304 -17.67 10.74 -1.77
N GLU A 305 -18.46 11.45 -2.58
CA GLU A 305 -19.53 12.33 -2.10
C GLU A 305 -20.58 11.57 -1.28
N HIS A 306 -21.01 10.39 -1.75
CA HIS A 306 -22.11 9.65 -1.13
C HIS A 306 -21.68 8.81 0.07
N PHE A 307 -20.52 8.13 -0.01
CA PHE A 307 -20.13 7.15 0.99
C PHE A 307 -19.06 7.68 1.96
N VAL A 308 -18.04 8.38 1.47
CA VAL A 308 -16.84 8.72 2.26
C VAL A 308 -16.96 10.08 2.93
N MET A 309 -17.22 11.11 2.13
CA MET A 309 -17.32 12.50 2.57
C MET A 309 -18.71 12.85 3.10
N ARG A 310 -19.76 12.18 2.59
CA ARG A 310 -21.18 12.56 2.81
C ARG A 310 -21.42 14.05 2.57
N SER A 311 -20.73 14.60 1.58
CA SER A 311 -20.76 16.02 1.20
C SER A 311 -20.41 16.11 -0.27
N ARG A 312 -21.08 17.00 -1.01
CA ARG A 312 -20.78 17.22 -2.42
C ARG A 312 -19.54 18.09 -2.57
N TYR A 313 -18.70 17.79 -3.54
CA TYR A 313 -17.49 18.55 -3.85
C TYR A 313 -17.82 20.01 -4.16
N VAL A 314 -18.90 20.26 -4.92
CA VAL A 314 -19.34 21.61 -5.29
C VAL A 314 -19.75 22.47 -4.09
N ASP A 315 -20.22 21.86 -3.00
CA ASP A 315 -20.65 22.59 -1.80
C ASP A 315 -19.49 22.79 -0.82
N ASN A 316 -18.54 21.85 -0.79
CA ASN A 316 -17.45 21.86 0.18
C ASN A 316 -16.11 21.46 -0.45
N PRO A 317 -15.57 22.25 -1.40
CA PRO A 317 -14.31 21.92 -2.06
C PRO A 317 -13.13 21.89 -1.09
N GLY A 318 -13.20 22.68 0.00
CA GLY A 318 -12.20 22.69 1.07
C GLY A 318 -12.06 21.34 1.79
N LEU A 319 -13.16 20.60 1.97
CA LEU A 319 -13.14 19.25 2.58
C LEU A 319 -12.34 18.26 1.73
N PHE A 320 -12.57 18.25 0.41
CA PHE A 320 -11.86 17.39 -0.52
C PHE A 320 -10.39 17.79 -0.64
N LYS A 321 -10.10 19.10 -0.63
CA LYS A 321 -8.73 19.60 -0.57
C LYS A 321 -7.98 19.15 0.69
N ALA A 322 -8.61 19.28 1.86
CA ALA A 322 -8.07 18.79 3.14
C ALA A 322 -7.93 17.26 3.19
N ALA A 323 -8.69 16.55 2.38
CA ALA A 323 -8.55 15.12 2.21
C ALA A 323 -7.54 14.72 1.12
N SER A 324 -6.91 15.65 0.41
CA SER A 324 -6.01 15.33 -0.71
C SER A 324 -4.54 15.38 -0.27
N PRO A 325 -3.79 14.26 -0.25
CA PRO A 325 -2.36 14.26 0.06
C PRO A 325 -1.55 15.32 -0.70
N ILE A 326 -1.88 15.58 -1.97
CA ILE A 326 -1.17 16.56 -2.80
C ILE A 326 -1.21 17.98 -2.22
N SER A 327 -2.23 18.31 -1.42
CA SER A 327 -2.38 19.62 -0.74
C SER A 327 -1.39 19.82 0.42
N TYR A 328 -0.72 18.76 0.87
CA TYR A 328 0.20 18.75 2.01
C TYR A 328 1.66 18.58 1.58
N VAL A 329 1.94 18.61 0.28
CA VAL A 329 3.30 18.45 -0.23
C VAL A 329 4.17 19.65 0.18
N HIS A 330 5.37 19.37 0.67
CA HIS A 330 6.37 20.36 1.11
C HIS A 330 7.81 19.82 0.94
N SER A 331 8.82 20.70 1.04
CA SER A 331 10.24 20.34 0.87
C SER A 331 10.74 19.33 1.90
N GLU A 332 10.25 19.44 3.14
CA GLU A 332 10.63 18.55 4.24
C GLU A 332 9.87 17.21 4.24
N ALA A 333 9.18 16.86 3.14
CA ALA A 333 8.43 15.62 3.07
C ALA A 333 9.38 14.43 3.31
N PRO A 334 8.95 13.40 4.08
CA PRO A 334 9.77 12.21 4.24
C PRO A 334 9.99 11.53 2.88
N PRO A 335 11.02 10.70 2.71
CA PRO A 335 11.21 9.93 1.49
C PRO A 335 9.95 9.17 1.05
N PHE A 336 9.60 9.29 -0.23
CA PHE A 336 8.47 8.57 -0.85
C PHE A 336 8.94 7.57 -1.92
N PHE A 337 8.36 6.38 -1.92
CA PHE A 337 8.39 5.47 -3.07
C PHE A 337 6.97 5.19 -3.56
N VAL A 338 6.55 5.92 -4.60
CA VAL A 338 5.21 5.83 -5.18
C VAL A 338 5.18 4.74 -6.24
N LEU A 339 4.27 3.77 -6.10
CA LEU A 339 4.14 2.64 -7.02
C LEU A 339 2.76 2.67 -7.68
N HIS A 340 2.66 2.43 -8.98
CA HIS A 340 1.37 2.34 -9.67
C HIS A 340 1.39 1.31 -10.80
N GLY A 341 0.25 0.72 -11.12
CA GLY A 341 0.12 -0.08 -12.35
C GLY A 341 -0.24 0.79 -13.56
N GLU A 342 0.43 0.59 -14.69
CA GLU A 342 0.15 1.31 -15.95
C GLU A 342 -1.30 1.09 -16.45
N LYS A 343 -1.85 -0.11 -16.22
CA LYS A 343 -3.18 -0.53 -16.68
C LYS A 343 -4.19 -0.60 -15.55
N ASP A 344 -4.09 0.30 -14.58
CA ASP A 344 -5.03 0.40 -13.48
C ASP A 344 -6.40 0.91 -13.97
N PRO A 345 -7.47 0.09 -13.91
CA PRO A 345 -8.79 0.49 -14.39
C PRO A 345 -9.59 1.27 -13.33
N MET A 346 -9.10 1.37 -12.09
CA MET A 346 -9.83 1.97 -10.97
C MET A 346 -9.29 3.35 -10.61
N VAL A 347 -7.98 3.48 -10.55
CA VAL A 347 -7.29 4.73 -10.26
C VAL A 347 -6.36 5.04 -11.43
N PRO A 348 -6.55 6.16 -12.15
CA PRO A 348 -5.64 6.51 -13.23
C PRO A 348 -4.21 6.68 -12.71
N SER A 349 -3.22 6.09 -13.38
CA SER A 349 -1.81 6.22 -12.98
C SER A 349 -1.30 7.67 -13.00
N ALA A 350 -2.00 8.55 -13.73
CA ALA A 350 -1.80 9.99 -13.71
C ALA A 350 -1.97 10.63 -12.32
N GLN A 351 -2.70 10.00 -11.38
CA GLN A 351 -2.71 10.40 -9.97
C GLN A 351 -1.31 10.29 -9.34
N SER A 352 -0.64 9.14 -9.50
CA SER A 352 0.72 8.95 -8.97
C SER A 352 1.76 9.80 -9.71
N ARG A 353 1.61 10.00 -11.03
CA ARG A 353 2.51 10.89 -11.78
C ARG A 353 2.44 12.32 -11.27
N ALA A 354 1.23 12.87 -11.18
CA ALA A 354 1.02 14.24 -10.67
C ALA A 354 1.52 14.40 -9.23
N PHE A 355 1.25 13.43 -8.37
CA PHE A 355 1.72 13.46 -6.98
C PHE A 355 3.25 13.40 -6.86
N SER A 356 3.89 12.49 -7.62
CA SER A 356 5.36 12.38 -7.62
C SER A 356 6.03 13.61 -8.21
N ALA A 357 5.43 14.23 -9.22
CA ALA A 357 5.89 15.51 -9.77
C ALA A 357 5.77 16.62 -8.71
N ALA A 358 4.61 16.75 -8.06
CA ALA A 358 4.40 17.74 -7.01
C ALA A 358 5.42 17.63 -5.87
N LEU A 359 5.72 16.40 -5.40
CA LEU A 359 6.75 16.17 -4.39
C LEU A 359 8.13 16.68 -4.84
N ARG A 360 8.53 16.37 -6.08
CA ARG A 360 9.81 16.83 -6.65
C ARG A 360 9.84 18.34 -6.82
N ASP A 361 8.77 18.93 -7.34
CA ASP A 361 8.64 20.37 -7.57
C ASP A 361 8.68 21.18 -6.26
N ALA A 362 8.17 20.61 -5.17
CA ALA A 362 8.26 21.19 -3.83
C ALA A 362 9.63 21.01 -3.17
N GLY A 363 10.56 20.29 -3.79
CA GLY A 363 11.92 20.09 -3.30
C GLY A 363 12.08 18.93 -2.31
N ALA A 364 11.17 17.95 -2.29
CA ALA A 364 11.31 16.78 -1.44
C ALA A 364 12.61 16.02 -1.75
N ALA A 365 13.40 15.73 -0.71
CA ALA A 365 14.76 15.23 -0.86
C ALA A 365 14.86 13.83 -1.50
N THR A 366 13.80 13.01 -1.45
CA THR A 366 13.82 11.65 -2.02
C THR A 366 12.42 11.28 -2.52
N VAL A 367 12.29 11.14 -3.83
CA VAL A 367 11.05 10.70 -4.50
C VAL A 367 11.41 9.63 -5.53
N SER A 368 11.12 8.38 -5.19
CA SER A 368 11.16 7.27 -6.14
C SER A 368 9.76 7.03 -6.70
N TYR A 369 9.66 6.77 -8.00
CA TYR A 369 8.38 6.51 -8.67
C TYR A 369 8.52 5.37 -9.68
N ALA A 370 7.66 4.37 -9.57
CA ALA A 370 7.60 3.25 -10.51
C ALA A 370 6.17 3.02 -11.02
N GLU A 371 5.99 3.22 -12.33
CA GLU A 371 4.79 2.83 -13.07
C GLU A 371 5.02 1.46 -13.73
N LEU A 372 4.43 0.41 -13.17
CA LEU A 372 4.68 -0.97 -13.57
C LEU A 372 3.94 -1.31 -14.86
N PRO A 373 4.66 -1.67 -15.93
CA PRO A 373 4.04 -1.97 -17.22
C PRO A 373 3.08 -3.14 -17.14
N ASN A 374 1.91 -2.99 -17.75
CA ASN A 374 0.80 -3.94 -17.73
C ASN A 374 0.23 -4.29 -16.35
N ALA A 375 0.72 -3.73 -15.24
CA ALA A 375 0.16 -4.03 -13.93
C ALA A 375 -1.21 -3.35 -13.76
N HIS A 376 -2.13 -4.05 -13.09
CA HIS A 376 -3.48 -3.59 -12.80
C HIS A 376 -3.58 -3.06 -11.37
N HIS A 377 -4.75 -2.55 -10.98
CA HIS A 377 -5.05 -2.25 -9.58
C HIS A 377 -4.81 -3.48 -8.70
N ALA A 378 -4.19 -3.28 -7.54
CA ALA A 378 -3.96 -4.32 -6.53
C ALA A 378 -3.09 -5.49 -7.00
N PHE A 379 -2.04 -5.18 -7.78
CA PHE A 379 -1.08 -6.14 -8.31
C PHE A 379 -0.27 -6.89 -7.23
N ASP A 380 -0.30 -6.44 -5.98
CA ASP A 380 0.44 -6.98 -4.82
C ASP A 380 -0.38 -7.90 -3.91
N LEU A 381 -1.69 -8.08 -4.14
CA LEU A 381 -2.55 -8.91 -3.29
C LEU A 381 -2.15 -10.39 -3.26
N ALA A 382 -1.61 -10.91 -4.37
CA ALA A 382 -1.14 -12.28 -4.50
C ALA A 382 0.39 -12.32 -4.57
N ALA A 383 0.99 -13.39 -4.07
CA ALA A 383 2.45 -13.62 -4.12
C ALA A 383 2.91 -14.08 -5.52
N THR A 384 2.81 -13.19 -6.52
CA THR A 384 3.33 -13.37 -7.86
C THR A 384 4.82 -13.01 -7.93
N VAL A 385 5.45 -13.27 -9.08
CA VAL A 385 6.84 -12.81 -9.30
C VAL A 385 6.90 -11.28 -9.24
N ARG A 386 5.98 -10.59 -9.91
CA ARG A 386 5.87 -9.12 -9.88
C ARG A 386 5.76 -8.59 -8.45
N SER A 387 4.83 -9.10 -7.66
CA SER A 387 4.61 -8.57 -6.30
C SER A 387 5.78 -8.86 -5.36
N ARG A 388 6.51 -9.96 -5.55
CA ARG A 388 7.79 -10.21 -4.86
C ARG A 388 8.86 -9.21 -5.28
N MET A 389 9.02 -8.91 -6.57
CA MET A 389 10.01 -7.94 -7.03
C MET A 389 9.71 -6.54 -6.53
N VAL A 390 8.43 -6.16 -6.50
CA VAL A 390 8.01 -4.90 -5.88
C VAL A 390 8.31 -4.90 -4.38
N ALA A 391 8.06 -6.01 -3.68
CA ALA A 391 8.41 -6.14 -2.27
C ALA A 391 9.92 -6.02 -2.02
N GLU A 392 10.76 -6.62 -2.87
CA GLU A 392 12.22 -6.45 -2.83
C GLU A 392 12.62 -4.99 -3.04
N ALA A 393 12.09 -4.34 -4.08
CA ALA A 393 12.42 -2.95 -4.38
C ALA A 393 11.99 -1.97 -3.27
N VAL A 394 10.81 -2.19 -2.66
CA VAL A 394 10.39 -1.41 -1.49
C VAL A 394 11.26 -1.72 -0.28
N SER A 395 11.68 -2.98 -0.09
CA SER A 395 12.62 -3.31 0.98
C SER A 395 13.97 -2.62 0.79
N ASP A 396 14.51 -2.59 -0.43
CA ASP A 396 15.75 -1.88 -0.75
C ASP A 396 15.60 -0.38 -0.47
N PHE A 397 14.52 0.25 -0.95
CA PHE A 397 14.23 1.66 -0.68
C PHE A 397 14.23 1.99 0.82
N LEU A 398 13.49 1.21 1.60
CA LEU A 398 13.41 1.40 3.05
C LEU A 398 14.74 1.04 3.74
N GLY A 399 15.48 0.07 3.22
CA GLY A 399 16.81 -0.34 3.68
C GLY A 399 17.87 0.75 3.47
N VAL A 400 17.84 1.48 2.35
CA VAL A 400 18.71 2.65 2.13
C VAL A 400 18.43 3.75 3.16
N ILE A 401 17.15 4.06 3.39
CA ILE A 401 16.75 5.11 4.35
C ILE A 401 17.17 4.71 5.77
N TYR A 402 16.94 3.46 6.13
CA TYR A 402 17.35 2.93 7.43
C TYR A 402 18.88 2.89 7.58
N GLY A 403 19.60 2.48 6.54
CA GLY A 403 21.07 2.49 6.50
C GLY A 403 21.65 3.88 6.74
N ARG A 404 21.10 4.92 6.09
CA ARG A 404 21.50 6.32 6.31
C ARG A 404 21.32 6.76 7.78
N ARG A 405 20.20 6.40 8.41
CA ARG A 405 19.94 6.68 9.83
C ARG A 405 20.98 6.02 10.74
N MET A 406 21.36 4.79 10.45
CA MET A 406 22.32 4.02 11.24
C MET A 406 23.75 4.51 11.05
N GLY A 407 24.13 4.92 9.83
CA GLY A 407 25.38 5.61 9.55
C GLY A 407 25.50 6.92 10.35
N ALA A 408 24.45 7.74 10.36
CA ALA A 408 24.41 8.98 11.14
C ALA A 408 24.54 8.75 12.66
N ARG A 409 23.88 7.71 13.22
CA ARG A 409 24.04 7.34 14.65
C ARG A 409 25.48 6.94 14.97
N LYS A 410 26.13 6.12 14.14
CA LYS A 410 27.53 5.70 14.34
C LYS A 410 28.49 6.89 14.31
N GLY A 411 28.33 7.81 13.35
CA GLY A 411 29.14 9.03 13.25
C GLY A 411 28.98 9.96 14.46
N SER A 412 27.76 10.12 14.97
CA SER A 412 27.51 10.93 16.18
C SER A 412 28.12 10.32 17.45
N LEU A 413 28.05 9.00 17.62
CA LEU A 413 28.68 8.30 18.75
C LEU A 413 30.22 8.39 18.71
N ALA A 414 30.81 8.28 17.53
CA ALA A 414 32.26 8.39 17.34
C ALA A 414 32.80 9.79 17.70
N LEU A 415 32.05 10.85 17.40
CA LEU A 415 32.42 12.24 17.75
C LEU A 415 32.22 12.58 19.23
N SER A 416 31.43 11.79 19.97
CA SER A 416 31.15 12.00 21.40
C SER A 416 32.11 11.27 22.35
N SER A 417 33.05 10.48 21.81
CA SER A 417 34.06 9.78 22.62
C SER A 417 35.20 10.75 22.97
N PRO A 418 35.56 10.94 24.26
CA PRO A 418 36.67 11.82 24.63
C PRO A 418 37.98 11.28 24.06
N PRO A 419 38.95 12.15 23.68
CA PRO A 419 40.25 11.69 23.21
C PRO A 419 40.87 10.82 24.30
N ALA A 420 41.32 9.62 23.92
CA ALA A 420 42.03 8.72 24.81
C ALA A 420 43.26 9.44 25.35
N SER A 421 43.24 9.73 26.66
CA SER A 421 44.33 10.32 27.44
C SER A 421 45.36 9.29 27.83
#